data_AF-A0A847VB42-F1
#
_entry.id   AF-A0A847VB42-F1
#
_cell.length_a   1.000
_cell.length_b   1.000
_cell.length_c   1.000
_cell.angle_alpha   90.00
_cell.angle_beta   90.00
_cell.angle_gamma   90.00
#
_symmetry.space_group_name_H-M   'P 1'
#
loop_
_entity.id
_entity.type
_entity.pdbx_description
1 polymer ?
#
loop_
_entity_poly.entity_id
_entity_poly.type
_entity_poly.pdbx_seq_one_letter_code
_entity_poly.pdbx_strand_id
1 'polypeptide(L)' 'MIPLSCIEDYLSDQNEGMRSLITWFLNLVMQLEALQQAGAEVYERTDARVCHRNGSKD' A
#
# COMPACT_ATOMS: atom_id res chain seq x y z
N MET A 1 9.67 -1.44 -1.83
CA MET A 1 10.83 -1.20 -0.95
C MET A 1 10.31 -0.91 0.44
N ILE A 2 10.85 -1.55 1.47
CA ILE A 2 10.52 -1.22 2.86
C ILE A 2 11.10 0.19 3.15
N PRO A 3 10.32 1.15 3.67
CA PRO A 3 10.84 2.47 4.02
C PRO A 3 11.90 2.36 5.11
N LEU A 4 13.04 3.03 4.92
CA LEU A 4 14.12 3.05 5.92
C LEU A 4 13.64 3.63 7.26
N SER A 5 12.68 4.55 7.21
CA SER A 5 12.02 5.14 8.39
C SER A 5 11.38 4.09 9.30
N CYS A 6 10.81 3.00 8.76
CA CYS A 6 10.24 1.95 9.59
C CYS A 6 11.32 1.21 10.42
N ILE A 7 12.55 1.15 9.91
CA ILE A 7 13.68 0.53 10.62
C ILE A 7 14.16 1.48 11.73
N GLU A 8 14.27 2.77 11.43
CA GLU A 8 14.61 3.80 12.41
C GLU A 8 13.58 3.88 13.55
N ASP A 9 12.29 3.82 13.22
CA ASP A 9 11.18 3.80 14.18
C ASP A 9 11.28 2.57 15.09
N TYR A 10 11.52 1.38 14.53
CA TYR A 10 11.64 0.14 15.31
C TYR A 10 12.83 0.15 16.27
N LEU A 11 13.97 0.74 15.85
CA LEU A 11 15.15 0.86 16.70
C LEU A 11 14.96 1.91 17.81
N SER A 12 14.11 2.91 17.59
CA SER A 12 13.83 3.99 18.56
C SER A 12 12.71 3.61 19.54
N ASP A 13 11.61 3.08 19.02
CA ASP A 13 10.48 2.53 19.74
C ASP A 13 9.98 1.27 19.02
N GLN A 14 10.26 0.12 19.62
CA GLN A 14 9.92 -1.17 19.04
C GLN A 14 8.41 -1.34 18.79
N ASN A 15 7.55 -0.81 19.68
CA ASN A 15 6.11 -0.95 19.53
C ASN A 15 5.58 -0.07 18.40
N GLU A 16 6.03 1.18 18.34
CA GLU A 16 5.61 2.09 17.26
C GLU A 16 6.17 1.66 15.91
N GLY A 17 7.43 1.24 15.85
CA GLY A 17 8.03 0.72 14.63
C GLY A 17 7.31 -0.52 14.09
N MET A 18 6.86 -1.43 14.96
CA MET A 18 6.02 -2.57 14.52
C MET A 18 4.67 -2.11 13.97
N ARG A 19 4.03 -1.10 14.58
CA ARG A 19 2.77 -0.53 14.07
C ARG A 19 2.96 0.13 12.71
N SER A 20 4.02 0.91 12.54
CA SER A 20 4.38 1.53 11.25
C SER A 20 4.65 0.47 10.18
N LEU A 21 5.39 -0.59 10.51
CA LEU A 21 5.70 -1.68 9.58
C LEU A 21 4.43 -2.43 9.13
N ILE A 22 3.55 -2.77 10.07
CA ILE A 22 2.30 -3.47 9.76
C ILE A 22 1.40 -2.57 8.92
N THR A 23 1.27 -1.28 9.27
CA THR A 23 0.49 -0.30 8.51
C THR A 23 0.99 -0.18 7.08
N TRP A 24 2.31 -0.05 6.89
CA TRP A 24 2.93 -0.01 5.57
C TRP A 24 2.62 -1.29 4.77
N PHE A 25 2.77 -2.46 5.40
CA PHE A 25 2.51 -3.74 4.73
C PHE A 25 1.05 -3.88 4.30
N LEU A 26 0.09 -3.55 5.18
CA LEU A 26 -1.33 -3.62 4.86
C LEU A 26 -1.71 -2.66 3.74
N ASN A 27 -1.15 -1.44 3.73
CA ASN A 27 -1.36 -0.50 2.63
C ASN A 27 -0.82 -1.02 1.29
N LEU A 28 0.35 -1.69 1.30
CA LEU A 28 0.89 -2.33 0.10
C LEU A 28 -0.03 -3.44 -0.41
N VAL A 29 -0.50 -4.31 0.47
CA VAL A 29 -1.41 -5.41 0.10
C VAL A 29 -2.70 -4.84 -0.49
N MET A 30 -3.31 -3.83 0.15
CA MET A 30 -4.52 -3.18 -0.37
C MET A 30 -4.33 -2.58 -1.77
N GLN A 31 -3.16 -1.99 -2.06
CA GLN A 31 -2.87 -1.44 -3.39
C GLN A 31 -2.78 -2.55 -4.46
N LEU A 32 -2.19 -3.70 -4.12
CA LEU A 32 -2.09 -4.85 -5.01
C LEU A 32 -3.46 -5.49 -5.26
N GLU A 33 -4.29 -5.61 -4.22
CA GLU A 33 -5.65 -6.11 -4.36
C GLU A 33 -6.49 -5.18 -5.25
N ALA A 34 -6.36 -3.86 -5.06
CA ALA A 34 -7.04 -2.88 -5.91
C ALA A 34 -6.57 -2.95 -7.38
N LEU A 35 -5.30 -3.24 -7.62
CA LEU A 35 -4.77 -3.51 -8.96
C LEU A 35 -5.41 -4.76 -9.56
N GLN A 36 -5.41 -5.86 -8.83
CA GLN A 36 -5.96 -7.13 -9.29
C GLN A 36 -7.46 -7.04 -9.55
N GLN A 37 -8.21 -6.33 -8.70
CA GLN A 37 -9.64 -6.12 -8.85
C GLN A 37 -9.97 -5.20 -10.03
N ALA A 38 -9.21 -4.12 -10.23
CA ALA A 38 -9.43 -3.22 -11.36
C ALA A 38 -9.01 -3.84 -12.70
N GLY A 39 -8.10 -4.82 -12.69
CA GLY A 39 -7.52 -5.40 -13.90
C GLY A 39 -6.66 -4.41 -14.70
N ALA A 40 -6.25 -3.31 -14.06
CA ALA A 40 -5.54 -2.20 -14.70
C ALA A 40 -4.71 -1.42 -13.68
N GLU A 41 -3.53 -1.00 -14.10
CA GLU A 41 -2.66 -0.09 -13.36
C GLU A 41 -3.25 1.32 -13.26
N VAL A 42 -2.66 2.11 -12.36
CA VAL A 42 -3.07 3.50 -12.15
C VAL A 42 -2.86 4.28 -13.44
N TYR A 43 -3.94 4.93 -13.92
CA TYR A 43 -3.98 5.70 -15.17
C TYR A 43 -3.65 4.92 -16.45
N GLU A 44 -3.54 3.59 -16.38
CA GLU A 44 -3.32 2.76 -17.55
C GLU A 44 -4.51 2.87 -18.52
N ARG A 45 -4.23 2.90 -19.81
CA ARG A 45 -5.27 2.79 -20.84
C ARG A 45 -5.33 1.33 -21.29
N THR A 46 -6.35 0.63 -20.84
CA THR A 46 -6.58 -0.78 -21.17
C THR A 46 -8.07 -1.07 -21.24
N ASP A 47 -8.45 -1.93 -22.17
CA ASP A 47 -9.83 -2.40 -22.33
C ASP A 47 -10.18 -3.50 -21.31
N ALA A 48 -9.18 -4.04 -20.60
CA ALA A 48 -9.35 -5.05 -19.56
C ALA A 48 -9.86 -4.49 -18.22
N ARG A 49 -9.98 -3.15 -18.09
CA ARG A 49 -10.38 -2.49 -16.84
C ARG A 49 -11.83 -2.84 -16.48
N VAL A 50 -12.02 -3.36 -15.27
CA VAL A 50 -13.35 -3.74 -14.75
C VAL A 50 -13.96 -2.68 -13.84
N CYS A 51 -13.14 -1.88 -13.14
CA CYS A 51 -13.63 -0.80 -12.27
C CYS A 51 -12.65 0.39 -12.17
N HIS A 52 -13.11 1.48 -11.55
CA HIS A 52 -12.31 2.67 -11.28
C HIS A 52 -11.97 2.80 -9.80
N ARG A 53 -10.75 3.27 -9.51
CA ARG A 53 -10.31 3.61 -8.15
C ARG A 53 -10.90 4.96 -7.73
N ASN A 54 -11.27 5.11 -6.46
CA ASN A 54 -11.88 6.32 -5.89
C ASN A 54 -11.01 6.95 -4.79
N GLY A 55 -9.70 7.08 -5.05
CA GLY A 55 -8.74 7.62 -4.08
C GLY A 55 -8.45 6.69 -2.90
N SER A 56 -7.76 7.24 -1.90
CA SER A 56 -7.50 6.63 -0.60
C SER A 56 -8.21 7.41 0.51
N LYS A 57 -8.40 6.78 1.65
CA LYS A 57 -8.88 7.42 2.87
C LYS A 57 -7.81 7.29 3.93
N ASP A 58 -7.51 8.40 4.59
CA ASP A 58 -6.62 8.47 5.76
C ASP A 58 -7.37 8.17 7.06
#